data_AF-A0A3D1B8Z5-F1
#
_entry.id   AF-A0A3D1B8Z5-F1
#
_cell.length_a   1.000
_cell.length_b   1.000
_cell.length_c   1.000
_cell.angle_alpha   90.00
_cell.angle_beta   90.00
_cell.angle_gamma   90.00
#
_symmetry.space_group_name_H-M   'P 1'
#
loop_
_entity.id
_entity.type
_entity.pdbx_description
1 polymer ?
#
loop_
_entity_poly.entity_id
_entity_poly.type
_entity_poly.pdbx_seq_one_letter_code
_entity_poly.pdbx_strand_id
1 'polypeptide(L)'
;LIEVYKKLRPGDPPTGDNAEKLVESLFFNFRRYDLGRVGRYKFNKKLGPVADRMGLKLPELERTITKEDIAVIVGHLIELDNGLGTADDIDHLGNRRIRANGELIQNAFRVGLLRMERVVKERMTIQEPDKATPNVLVNIRPVVAAMKEFFGGSQLSQFMDQTNP
;
A
#
# COMPACT_ATOMS: atom_id res chain seq x y z
N LEU A 1 -9.69 19.62 3.70
CA LEU A 1 -9.07 18.96 2.51
C LEU A 1 -8.06 19.87 1.79
N ILE A 2 -8.43 21.10 1.44
CA ILE A 2 -7.55 22.06 0.75
C ILE A 2 -6.21 22.29 1.49
N GLU A 3 -6.23 22.42 2.82
CA GLU A 3 -5.00 22.59 3.61
C GLU A 3 -4.08 21.36 3.57
N VAL A 4 -4.66 20.16 3.63
CA VAL A 4 -3.92 18.89 3.49
C VAL A 4 -3.24 18.84 2.13
N TYR A 5 -3.96 19.22 1.06
CA TYR A 5 -3.40 19.29 -0.28
C TYR A 5 -2.25 20.30 -0.38
N LYS A 6 -2.42 21.52 0.15
CA LYS A 6 -1.36 22.54 0.18
C LYS A 6 -0.10 22.06 0.92
N LYS A 7 -0.25 21.34 2.04
CA LYS A 7 0.90 20.80 2.77
C LYS A 7 1.63 19.69 2.01
N LEU A 8 0.87 18.79 1.37
CA LEU A 8 1.45 17.67 0.62
C LEU A 8 2.00 18.10 -0.76
N ARG A 9 1.44 19.16 -1.35
CA ARG A 9 1.80 19.68 -2.67
C ARG A 9 1.84 21.21 -2.64
N PRO A 10 2.90 21.81 -2.07
CA PRO A 10 2.99 23.25 -1.86
C PRO A 10 3.04 24.09 -3.14
N GLY A 11 3.28 23.48 -4.31
CA GLY A 11 3.36 24.18 -5.60
C GLY A 11 2.13 24.05 -6.52
N ASP A 12 1.20 23.13 -6.23
CA ASP A 12 0.04 22.89 -7.11
C ASP A 12 -1.15 23.77 -6.71
N PRO A 13 -1.91 24.33 -7.66
CA PRO A 13 -3.12 25.09 -7.35
C PRO A 13 -4.15 24.19 -6.64
N PRO A 14 -4.58 24.54 -5.42
CA PRO A 14 -5.41 23.66 -4.62
C PRO A 14 -6.89 23.89 -4.94
N THR A 15 -7.45 23.07 -5.84
CA THR A 15 -8.90 23.00 -6.06
C THR A 15 -9.54 21.97 -5.13
N GLY A 16 -10.84 22.12 -4.85
CA GLY A 16 -11.59 21.16 -4.03
C GLY A 16 -11.49 19.74 -4.59
N ASP A 17 -11.75 19.58 -5.88
CA ASP A 17 -11.69 18.30 -6.59
C ASP A 17 -10.31 17.65 -6.54
N ASN A 18 -9.23 18.42 -6.71
CA ASN A 18 -7.87 17.89 -6.65
C ASN A 18 -7.53 17.42 -5.22
N ALA A 19 -7.98 18.17 -4.22
CA ALA A 19 -7.79 17.81 -2.82
C ALA A 19 -8.54 16.54 -2.43
N GLU A 20 -9.78 16.38 -2.89
CA GLU A 20 -10.58 15.18 -2.67
C GLU A 20 -9.96 13.96 -3.35
N LYS A 21 -9.65 14.07 -4.65
CA LYS A 21 -9.00 12.99 -5.42
C LYS A 21 -7.67 12.56 -4.82
N LEU A 22 -6.90 13.50 -4.25
CA LEU A 22 -5.64 13.17 -3.58
C LEU A 22 -5.90 12.30 -2.35
N VAL A 23 -6.81 12.70 -1.48
CA VAL A 23 -7.12 11.95 -0.25
C VAL A 23 -7.71 10.58 -0.57
N GLU A 24 -8.61 10.52 -1.55
CA GLU A 24 -9.17 9.26 -2.05
C GLU A 24 -8.08 8.32 -2.57
N SER A 25 -7.16 8.84 -3.36
CA SER A 25 -6.00 8.11 -3.86
C SER A 25 -5.03 7.65 -2.77
N LEU A 26 -4.94 8.32 -1.62
CA LEU A 26 -3.97 8.02 -0.57
C LEU A 26 -4.45 6.89 0.34
N PHE A 27 -5.71 6.90 0.76
CA PHE A 27 -6.22 6.01 1.80
C PHE A 27 -7.28 5.02 1.32
N PHE A 28 -8.11 5.44 0.36
CA PHE A 28 -9.33 4.71 -0.04
C PHE A 28 -9.17 3.95 -1.36
N ASN A 29 -8.01 4.05 -2.02
CA ASN A 29 -7.75 3.39 -3.30
C ASN A 29 -6.94 2.10 -3.11
N PHE A 30 -7.59 0.95 -3.30
CA PHE A 30 -6.99 -0.38 -3.14
C PHE A 30 -5.76 -0.63 -4.04
N ARG A 31 -5.66 0.07 -5.18
CA ARG A 31 -4.50 -0.04 -6.07
C ARG A 31 -3.25 0.61 -5.47
N ARG A 32 -3.43 1.65 -4.66
CA ARG A 32 -2.34 2.45 -4.04
C ARG A 32 -2.11 2.13 -2.58
N TYR A 33 -3.12 1.63 -1.88
CA TYR A 33 -3.07 1.33 -0.46
C TYR A 33 -3.69 -0.05 -0.17
N ASP A 34 -2.95 -0.92 0.51
CA ASP A 34 -3.39 -2.26 0.91
C ASP A 34 -2.72 -2.62 2.24
N LEU A 35 -3.51 -2.69 3.32
CA LEU A 35 -3.04 -3.17 4.63
C LEU A 35 -2.55 -4.63 4.57
N GLY A 36 -2.96 -5.37 3.54
CA GLY A 36 -2.83 -6.81 3.50
C GLY A 36 -3.76 -7.50 4.50
N ARG A 37 -3.89 -8.82 4.38
CA ARG A 37 -4.73 -9.61 5.28
C ARG A 37 -4.22 -9.54 6.73
N VAL A 38 -2.90 -9.64 6.91
CA VAL A 38 -2.26 -9.58 8.23
C VAL A 38 -2.39 -8.19 8.84
N GLY A 39 -2.20 -7.13 8.05
CA GLY A 39 -2.35 -5.76 8.56
C GLY A 39 -3.77 -5.48 9.02
N ARG A 40 -4.78 -5.86 8.23
CA ARG A 40 -6.20 -5.73 8.62
C ARG A 40 -6.51 -6.52 9.89
N TYR A 41 -6.06 -7.78 9.96
CA TYR A 41 -6.24 -8.60 11.16
C TYR A 41 -5.60 -7.96 12.41
N LYS A 42 -4.34 -7.50 12.32
CA LYS A 42 -3.66 -6.85 13.44
C LYS A 42 -4.33 -5.55 13.84
N PHE A 43 -4.76 -4.75 12.87
CA PHE A 43 -5.51 -3.53 13.09
C PHE A 43 -6.77 -3.80 13.92
N ASN A 44 -7.64 -4.70 13.45
CA ASN A 44 -8.89 -5.03 14.13
C ASN A 44 -8.63 -5.67 15.49
N LYS A 45 -7.59 -6.51 15.63
CA LYS A 45 -7.22 -7.11 16.91
C LYS A 45 -6.81 -6.06 17.95
N LYS A 46 -6.06 -5.04 17.54
CA LYS A 46 -5.57 -3.97 18.42
C LYS A 46 -6.68 -2.97 18.76
N LEU A 47 -7.45 -2.55 17.74
CA LEU A 47 -8.36 -1.42 17.82
C LEU A 47 -9.83 -1.82 17.98
N GLY A 48 -10.16 -3.10 17.83
CA GLY A 48 -11.52 -3.63 18.02
C GLY A 48 -12.16 -3.21 19.35
N PRO A 49 -11.48 -3.35 20.51
CA PRO A 49 -12.05 -2.93 21.78
C PRO A 49 -12.37 -1.42 21.85
N VAL A 50 -11.56 -0.60 21.18
CA VAL A 50 -11.79 0.86 21.08
C VAL A 50 -12.98 1.14 20.17
N ALA A 51 -13.05 0.46 19.03
CA ALA A 51 -14.16 0.55 18.09
C ALA A 51 -15.49 0.17 18.77
N ASP A 52 -15.51 -0.91 19.54
CA ASP A 52 -16.69 -1.37 20.28
C ASP A 52 -17.16 -0.31 21.30
N ARG A 53 -16.24 0.31 22.05
CA ARG A 53 -16.56 1.42 22.97
C ARG A 53 -17.11 2.65 22.26
N MET A 54 -16.63 2.91 21.04
CA MET A 54 -17.10 4.01 20.19
C MET A 54 -18.40 3.66 19.43
N GLY A 55 -18.90 2.41 19.53
CA GLY A 55 -20.05 1.94 18.77
C GLY A 55 -19.79 1.83 17.26
N LEU A 56 -18.53 1.67 16.86
CA LEU A 56 -18.10 1.57 15.46
C LEU A 56 -17.81 0.12 15.08
N LYS A 57 -18.26 -0.29 13.89
CA LYS A 57 -17.96 -1.61 13.33
C LYS A 57 -16.84 -1.51 12.31
N LEU A 58 -15.71 -2.14 12.61
CA LEU A 58 -14.59 -2.23 11.69
C LEU A 58 -14.82 -3.32 10.63
N PRO A 59 -14.48 -3.09 9.37
CA PRO A 59 -14.57 -4.13 8.34
C PRO A 59 -13.53 -5.22 8.57
N GLU A 60 -13.88 -6.48 8.26
CA GLU A 60 -12.95 -7.61 8.43
C GLU A 60 -12.12 -7.92 7.18
N LEU A 61 -12.71 -7.73 6.00
CA LEU A 61 -12.11 -8.14 4.72
C LEU A 61 -11.64 -6.97 3.86
N GLU A 62 -12.09 -5.75 4.17
CA GLU A 62 -11.66 -4.57 3.44
C GLU A 62 -10.22 -4.21 3.83
N ARG A 63 -9.34 -4.08 2.84
CA ARG A 63 -7.90 -3.88 3.08
C ARG A 63 -7.42 -2.46 2.85
N THR A 64 -8.29 -1.58 2.37
CA THR A 64 -8.15 -0.13 2.44
C THR A 64 -8.55 0.36 3.82
N ILE A 65 -7.99 1.48 4.27
CA ILE A 65 -8.44 2.14 5.50
C ILE A 65 -9.81 2.77 5.24
N THR A 66 -10.71 2.74 6.22
CA THR A 66 -12.02 3.41 6.18
C THR A 66 -12.04 4.66 7.05
N LYS A 67 -13.16 5.41 7.02
CA LYS A 67 -13.32 6.60 7.87
C LYS A 67 -13.44 6.19 9.35
N GLU A 68 -14.10 5.07 9.60
CA GLU A 68 -14.26 4.45 10.92
C GLU A 68 -12.90 4.02 11.47
N ASP A 69 -12.05 3.40 10.65
CA ASP A 69 -10.67 3.06 11.04
C ASP A 69 -9.91 4.30 11.54
N ILE A 70 -10.00 5.43 10.81
CA ILE A 70 -9.34 6.68 11.19
C ILE A 70 -9.90 7.22 12.51
N ALA A 71 -11.23 7.21 12.68
CA ALA A 71 -11.87 7.66 13.91
C ALA A 71 -11.39 6.83 15.11
N VAL A 72 -11.30 5.51 14.95
CA VAL A 72 -10.84 4.60 16.01
C VAL A 72 -9.35 4.77 16.31
N ILE A 73 -8.49 5.02 15.31
CA ILE A 73 -7.08 5.38 15.54
C ILE A 73 -6.99 6.61 16.45
N VAL A 74 -7.74 7.66 16.12
CA VAL A 74 -7.74 8.90 16.91
C VAL A 74 -8.27 8.65 18.32
N GLY A 75 -9.37 7.91 18.46
CA GLY A 75 -9.91 7.50 19.76
C GLY A 75 -8.88 6.74 20.60
N HIS A 76 -8.14 5.81 20.00
CA HIS A 76 -7.10 5.06 20.69
C HIS A 76 -5.94 5.96 21.15
N LEU A 77 -5.52 6.93 20.33
CA LEU A 77 -4.49 7.90 20.72
C LEU A 77 -4.93 8.74 21.92
N ILE A 78 -6.20 9.16 21.97
CA ILE A 78 -6.78 9.91 23.10
C ILE A 78 -6.82 9.03 24.37
N GLU A 79 -7.17 7.75 24.26
CA GLU A 79 -7.14 6.84 25.40
C GLU A 79 -5.73 6.66 25.95
N LEU A 80 -4.72 6.53 25.08
CA LEU A 80 -3.32 6.44 25.49
C LEU A 80 -2.84 7.71 26.20
N ASP A 81 -3.21 8.89 25.69
CA ASP A 81 -2.87 10.18 26.31
C ASP A 81 -3.50 10.33 27.71
N ASN A 82 -4.71 9.80 27.88
CA ASN A 82 -5.40 9.73 29.18
C ASN A 82 -4.88 8.61 30.11
N GLY A 83 -3.86 7.85 29.71
CA GLY A 83 -3.32 6.74 30.49
C GLY A 83 -4.20 5.49 30.52
N LEU A 84 -5.22 5.39 29.65
CA LEU A 84 -6.16 4.28 29.54
C LEU A 84 -5.66 3.19 28.57
N GLY A 85 -4.37 2.86 28.64
CA GLY A 85 -3.76 1.82 27.81
C GLY A 85 -2.24 1.82 27.91
N THR A 86 -1.61 0.91 27.17
CA THR A 86 -0.15 0.78 27.10
C THR A 86 0.34 1.07 25.69
N ALA A 87 1.41 1.85 25.58
CA ALA A 87 2.12 2.05 24.33
C ALA A 87 2.67 0.72 23.81
N ASP A 88 2.75 0.59 22.48
CA ASP A 88 3.30 -0.61 21.85
C ASP A 88 4.83 -0.62 21.93
N ASP A 89 5.37 -1.79 22.26
CA ASP A 89 6.79 -2.07 22.15
C ASP A 89 7.14 -2.44 20.69
N ILE A 90 8.01 -1.65 20.07
CA ILE A 90 8.44 -1.84 18.68
C ILE A 90 9.34 -3.07 18.50
N ASP A 91 9.99 -3.53 19.56
CA ASP A 91 10.91 -4.66 19.52
C ASP A 91 10.21 -5.99 19.78
N HIS A 92 8.98 -5.94 20.30
CA HIS A 92 8.16 -7.12 20.50
C HIS A 92 8.01 -7.90 19.17
N LEU A 93 8.41 -9.17 19.18
CA LEU A 93 8.41 -10.00 17.95
C LEU A 93 7.00 -10.16 17.36
N GLY A 94 5.95 -10.07 18.17
CA GLY A 94 4.57 -10.00 17.68
C GLY A 94 4.32 -8.82 16.74
N ASN A 95 5.11 -7.74 16.81
CA ASN A 95 5.06 -6.57 15.93
C ASN A 95 6.06 -6.64 14.77
N ARG A 96 7.05 -7.54 14.82
CA ARG A 96 7.99 -7.80 13.73
C ARG A 96 7.47 -8.91 12.81
N ARG A 97 7.58 -8.71 11.49
CA ARG A 97 7.18 -9.72 10.49
C ARG A 97 8.33 -10.02 9.56
N ILE A 98 8.69 -11.29 9.47
CA ILE A 98 9.68 -11.77 8.51
C ILE A 98 9.02 -11.81 7.13
N ARG A 99 9.73 -11.29 6.12
CA ARG A 99 9.34 -11.40 4.71
C ARG A 99 10.27 -12.39 4.04
N ALA A 100 9.71 -13.46 3.49
CA ALA A 100 10.47 -14.43 2.72
C ALA A 100 10.72 -13.94 1.30
N ASN A 101 11.69 -14.55 0.61
CA ASN A 101 12.07 -14.20 -0.76
C ASN A 101 10.88 -14.17 -1.72
N GLY A 102 9.96 -15.13 -1.61
CA GLY A 102 8.76 -15.19 -2.46
C GLY A 102 7.87 -13.95 -2.35
N GLU A 103 7.69 -13.41 -1.14
CA GLU A 103 6.90 -12.19 -0.94
C GLU A 103 7.58 -10.96 -1.52
N LEU A 104 8.91 -10.86 -1.35
CA LEU A 104 9.69 -9.75 -1.89
C LEU A 104 9.67 -9.76 -3.43
N ILE A 105 9.85 -10.93 -4.03
CA ILE A 105 9.74 -11.15 -5.48
C ILE A 105 8.34 -10.82 -5.98
N GLN A 106 7.29 -11.28 -5.29
CA GLN A 106 5.91 -11.00 -5.64
C GLN A 106 5.62 -9.49 -5.67
N ASN A 107 6.17 -8.74 -4.71
CA ASN A 107 6.02 -7.28 -4.68
C ASN A 107 6.71 -6.59 -5.87
N ALA A 108 7.96 -6.99 -6.18
CA ALA A 108 8.68 -6.47 -7.35
C ALA A 108 7.93 -6.79 -8.66
N PHE A 109 7.44 -8.03 -8.78
CA PHE A 109 6.66 -8.47 -9.92
C PHE A 109 5.35 -7.68 -10.07
N ARG A 110 4.63 -7.44 -8.96
CA ARG A 110 3.41 -6.60 -8.93
C ARG A 110 3.70 -5.19 -9.45
N VAL A 111 4.80 -4.57 -9.04
CA VAL A 111 5.21 -3.25 -9.54
C VAL A 111 5.46 -3.31 -11.06
N GLY A 112 6.12 -4.35 -11.55
CA GLY A 112 6.31 -4.59 -12.97
C GLY A 112 5.00 -4.69 -13.75
N LEU A 113 4.03 -5.45 -13.24
CA LEU A 113 2.69 -5.59 -13.83
C LEU A 113 1.92 -4.28 -13.86
N LEU A 114 1.97 -3.48 -12.79
CA LEU A 114 1.32 -2.16 -12.76
C LEU A 114 1.89 -1.20 -13.81
N ARG A 115 3.21 -1.25 -14.05
CA ARG A 115 3.85 -0.48 -15.12
C ARG A 115 3.42 -0.99 -16.51
N MET A 116 3.38 -2.31 -16.70
CA MET A 116 2.92 -2.92 -17.96
C MET A 116 1.45 -2.59 -18.25
N GLU A 117 0.56 -2.67 -17.26
CA GLU A 117 -0.86 -2.30 -17.38
C GLU A 117 -1.03 -0.86 -17.87
N ARG A 118 -0.21 0.06 -17.35
CA ARG A 118 -0.22 1.46 -17.80
C ARG A 118 0.14 1.57 -19.28
N VAL A 119 1.20 0.90 -19.72
CA VAL A 119 1.63 0.90 -21.13
C VAL A 119 0.56 0.30 -22.04
N VAL A 120 -0.11 -0.77 -21.59
CA VAL A 120 -1.23 -1.38 -22.34
C VAL A 120 -2.36 -0.37 -22.52
N LYS A 121 -2.80 0.31 -21.45
CA LYS A 121 -3.85 1.33 -21.51
C LYS A 121 -3.50 2.50 -22.43
N GLU A 122 -2.25 2.98 -22.35
CA GLU A 122 -1.75 4.04 -23.23
C GLU A 122 -1.79 3.59 -24.71
N ARG A 123 -1.35 2.37 -25.02
CA ARG A 123 -1.40 1.82 -26.39
C ARG A 123 -2.82 1.62 -26.91
N MET A 124 -3.73 1.13 -26.07
CA MET A 124 -5.15 0.96 -26.43
C MET A 124 -5.84 2.28 -26.78
N THR A 125 -5.36 3.40 -26.24
CA THR A 125 -5.92 4.73 -26.55
C THR A 125 -5.47 5.24 -27.94
N ILE A 126 -4.30 4.78 -28.41
CA ILE A 126 -3.66 5.26 -29.64
C ILE A 126 -3.95 4.34 -30.83
N GLN A 127 -4.13 3.03 -30.58
CA GLN A 127 -4.30 2.04 -31.65
C GLN A 127 -5.73 1.96 -32.16
N GLU A 128 -5.86 1.74 -33.47
CA GLU A 128 -7.13 1.42 -34.10
C GLU A 128 -7.67 0.07 -33.57
N PRO A 129 -8.97 -0.03 -33.21
CA PRO A 129 -9.55 -1.23 -32.63
C PRO A 129 -9.29 -2.50 -33.45
N ASP A 130 -9.33 -2.39 -34.78
CA ASP A 130 -9.18 -3.53 -35.70
C ASP A 130 -7.76 -4.11 -35.73
N LYS A 131 -6.76 -3.35 -35.25
CA LYS A 131 -5.35 -3.77 -35.17
C LYS A 131 -4.90 -4.12 -33.75
N ALA A 132 -5.77 -3.92 -32.75
CA ALA A 132 -5.45 -4.07 -31.33
C ALA A 132 -5.44 -5.56 -30.91
N THR A 133 -4.37 -6.28 -31.26
CA THR A 133 -4.15 -7.66 -30.80
C THR A 133 -3.35 -7.70 -29.49
N PRO A 134 -3.53 -8.73 -28.64
CA PRO A 134 -2.81 -8.84 -27.35
C PRO A 134 -1.28 -8.77 -27.48
N ASN A 135 -0.72 -9.39 -28.51
CA ASN A 135 0.74 -9.38 -28.77
C ASN A 135 1.28 -7.97 -29.04
N VAL A 136 0.47 -7.09 -29.66
CA VAL A 136 0.86 -5.71 -29.97
C VAL A 136 0.74 -4.83 -28.72
N LEU A 137 -0.20 -5.11 -27.84
CA LEU A 137 -0.45 -4.33 -26.63
C LEU A 137 0.51 -4.70 -25.48
N VAL A 138 0.81 -5.98 -25.29
CA VAL A 138 1.59 -6.49 -24.17
C VAL A 138 3.09 -6.27 -24.40
N ASN A 139 3.75 -5.62 -23.45
CA ASN A 139 5.20 -5.44 -23.45
C ASN A 139 5.78 -5.92 -22.12
N ILE A 140 6.64 -6.94 -22.16
CA ILE A 140 7.24 -7.54 -20.96
C ILE A 140 8.37 -6.71 -20.34
N ARG A 141 8.92 -5.72 -21.07
CA ARG A 141 10.09 -4.95 -20.61
C ARG A 141 9.94 -4.34 -19.22
N PRO A 142 8.79 -3.75 -18.82
CA PRO A 142 8.61 -3.20 -17.48
C PRO A 142 8.70 -4.26 -16.37
N VAL A 143 8.21 -5.47 -16.64
CA VAL A 143 8.28 -6.60 -15.70
C VAL A 143 9.72 -7.07 -15.56
N VAL A 144 10.41 -7.29 -16.69
CA VAL A 144 11.82 -7.71 -16.70
C VAL A 144 12.71 -6.69 -16.00
N ALA A 145 12.48 -5.40 -16.23
CA ALA A 145 13.23 -4.32 -15.58
C ALA A 145 13.05 -4.34 -14.06
N ALA A 146 11.81 -4.46 -13.57
CA ALA A 146 11.54 -4.53 -12.12
C ALA A 146 12.20 -5.76 -11.47
N MET A 147 12.22 -6.90 -12.17
CA MET A 147 12.88 -8.11 -11.68
C MET A 147 14.41 -7.97 -11.66
N LYS A 148 15.01 -7.38 -12.69
CA LYS A 148 16.46 -7.11 -12.72
C LYS A 148 16.87 -6.12 -11.63
N GLU A 149 16.09 -5.07 -11.41
CA GLU A 149 16.30 -4.09 -10.34
C GLU A 149 16.27 -4.77 -8.96
N PHE A 150 15.29 -5.67 -8.73
CA PHE A 150 15.20 -6.44 -7.49
C PHE A 150 16.45 -7.30 -7.24
N PHE A 151 16.89 -8.10 -8.21
CA PHE A 151 18.04 -8.98 -8.02
C PHE A 151 19.40 -8.27 -8.07
N GLY A 152 19.51 -7.20 -8.85
CA GLY A 152 20.78 -6.49 -9.06
C GLY A 152 21.04 -5.34 -8.09
N GLY A 153 19.99 -4.74 -7.52
CA GLY A 153 20.08 -3.55 -6.67
C GLY A 153 19.63 -3.73 -5.23
N SER A 154 19.04 -4.87 -4.87
CA SER A 154 18.58 -5.12 -3.51
C SER A 154 19.74 -5.46 -2.58
N GLN A 155 19.80 -4.79 -1.41
CA GLN A 155 20.73 -5.13 -0.33
C GLN A 155 20.57 -6.56 0.19
N LEU A 156 19.40 -7.18 -0.01
CA LEU A 156 19.12 -8.57 0.39
C LEU A 156 19.54 -9.58 -0.69
N SER A 157 19.87 -9.12 -1.89
CA SER A 157 20.37 -9.96 -2.99
C SER A 157 21.89 -9.88 -3.01
N GLN A 158 22.52 -10.67 -2.15
CA GLN A 158 23.97 -10.69 -1.96
C GLN A 158 24.60 -11.94 -2.59
N PHE A 159 25.89 -11.87 -2.86
CA PHE A 159 26.65 -13.07 -3.22
C PHE A 159 26.61 -14.06 -2.06
N MET A 160 26.39 -15.33 -2.39
CA MET A 160 26.39 -16.40 -1.41
C MET A 160 27.79 -16.54 -0.82
N ASP A 161 27.91 -16.54 0.50
CA ASP A 161 29.16 -16.89 1.17
C ASP A 161 29.43 -18.39 0.94
N GLN A 162 30.57 -18.68 0.32
CA GLN A 162 30.99 -20.04 -0.04
C GLN A 162 32.17 -20.52 0.80
N THR A 163 32.45 -19.88 1.95
CA THR A 163 33.65 -20.18 2.73
C THR A 163 33.69 -21.64 3.17
N ASN A 164 32.59 -22.24 3.63
CA ASN A 164 32.42 -23.67 3.90
C ASN A 164 30.93 -24.08 3.95
N PRO A 165 30.58 -25.37 3.74
CA PRO A 165 29.21 -25.91 3.86
C PRO A 165 28.65 -25.92 5.29
#